data_AF-A0A8T0AS48-F1
#
_entry.id   AF-A0A8T0AS48-F1
#
_cell.length_a   1.000
_cell.length_b   1.000
_cell.length_c   1.000
_cell.angle_alpha   90.00
_cell.angle_beta   90.00
_cell.angle_gamma   90.00
#
_symmetry.space_group_name_H-M   'P 1'
#
loop_
_entity.id
_entity.type
_entity.pdbx_description
1 polymer ?
#
loop_
_entity_poly.entity_id
_entity_poly.type
_entity_poly.pdbx_seq_one_letter_code
_entity_poly.pdbx_strand_id
1 'polypeptide(L)'
;MRLLLSFLVIAVFSANAFAKNSPPKIQVYSRNPGEFGKDNTLICHVSDFHPPDIEIKLMKNGQEIPNAKQTDLAFEQGWKFHLTKSVPFKPASGDTYTCDVRHLAEKKTITWEPDM
;
A
#
# COMPACT_ATOMS: atom_id res chain seq x y z
N MET A 1 37.14 -30.96 3.60
CA MET A 1 36.05 -31.52 2.75
C MET A 1 34.66 -31.34 3.36
N ARG A 2 34.39 -31.85 4.57
CA ARG A 2 33.06 -31.77 5.22
C ARG A 2 32.57 -30.33 5.44
N LEU A 3 33.44 -29.45 5.96
CA LEU A 3 33.11 -28.03 6.16
C LEU A 3 32.80 -27.29 4.85
N LEU A 4 33.55 -27.56 3.78
CA LEU A 4 33.31 -26.99 2.45
C LEU A 4 31.96 -27.43 1.88
N LEU A 5 31.61 -28.72 2.05
CA LEU A 5 30.28 -29.23 1.70
C LEU A 5 29.18 -28.56 2.55
N SER A 6 29.40 -28.35 3.85
CA SER A 6 28.47 -27.63 4.71
C SER A 6 28.26 -26.18 4.28
N PHE A 7 29.33 -25.45 3.96
CA PHE A 7 29.24 -24.08 3.45
C PHE A 7 28.53 -24.01 2.10
N LEU A 8 28.78 -24.96 1.20
CA LEU A 8 28.12 -25.04 -0.10
C LEU A 8 26.60 -25.29 0.08
N VAL A 9 26.24 -26.21 0.98
CA VAL A 9 24.84 -26.50 1.32
C VAL A 9 24.16 -25.28 1.93
N ILE A 10 24.79 -24.61 2.91
CA ILE A 10 24.25 -23.38 3.51
C ILE A 10 24.06 -22.30 2.45
N ALA A 11 25.05 -22.05 1.58
CA ALA A 11 24.94 -21.05 0.52
C ALA A 11 23.80 -21.35 -0.48
N VAL A 12 23.61 -22.63 -0.84
CA VAL A 12 22.49 -23.07 -1.70
C VAL A 12 21.14 -22.92 -1.01
N PHE A 13 21.02 -23.22 0.28
CA PHE A 13 19.79 -22.97 1.04
C PHE A 13 19.48 -21.48 1.19
N SER A 14 20.49 -20.64 1.45
CA SER A 14 20.35 -19.18 1.53
C SER A 14 19.87 -18.55 0.23
N ALA A 15 20.37 -19.03 -0.92
CA ALA A 15 19.99 -18.52 -2.23
C ALA A 15 18.51 -18.75 -2.57
N ASN A 16 17.87 -19.75 -1.95
CA ASN A 16 16.46 -20.08 -2.16
C ASN A 16 15.52 -19.41 -1.14
N ALA A 17 16.03 -18.64 -0.18
CA ALA A 17 15.25 -18.03 0.91
C ALA A 17 14.63 -16.66 0.54
N PHE A 18 14.73 -16.20 -0.71
CA PHE A 18 14.17 -14.91 -1.11
C PHE A 18 12.64 -14.99 -1.26
N ALA A 19 11.95 -14.11 -0.51
CA ALA A 19 10.52 -13.92 -0.59
C ALA A 19 10.12 -13.49 -2.01
N LYS A 20 9.21 -14.23 -2.67
CA LYS A 20 8.74 -13.89 -4.02
C LYS A 20 8.05 -12.53 -4.02
N ASN A 21 8.59 -11.54 -4.74
CA ASN A 21 7.98 -10.23 -4.83
C ASN A 21 6.64 -10.28 -5.60
N SER A 22 5.64 -9.59 -5.08
CA SER A 22 4.41 -9.24 -5.77
C SER A 22 4.10 -7.77 -5.54
N PRO A 23 4.01 -6.95 -6.61
CA PRO A 23 3.69 -5.54 -6.47
C PRO A 23 2.24 -5.33 -6.03
N PRO A 24 1.94 -4.25 -5.30
CA PRO A 24 0.59 -3.93 -4.88
C PRO A 24 -0.31 -3.53 -6.05
N LYS A 25 -1.59 -3.91 -5.94
CA LYS A 25 -2.71 -3.24 -6.59
C LYS A 25 -3.22 -2.15 -5.66
N ILE A 26 -3.46 -0.96 -6.19
CA ILE A 26 -3.82 0.23 -5.41
C ILE A 26 -5.13 0.76 -5.97
N GLN A 27 -6.11 0.95 -5.08
CA GLN A 27 -7.40 1.57 -5.40
C GLN A 27 -7.60 2.74 -4.46
N VAL A 28 -7.95 3.90 -5.03
CA VAL A 28 -8.25 5.12 -4.27
C VAL A 28 -9.66 5.54 -4.60
N TYR A 29 -10.52 5.62 -3.59
CA TYR A 29 -11.94 5.90 -3.74
C TYR A 29 -12.48 6.56 -2.47
N SER A 30 -13.68 7.11 -2.57
CA SER A 30 -14.40 7.68 -1.43
C SER A 30 -15.52 6.74 -0.98
N ARG A 31 -15.93 6.83 0.29
CA ARG A 31 -17.03 6.02 0.83
C ARG A 31 -18.37 6.35 0.15
N ASN A 32 -18.64 7.65 -0.02
CA ASN A 32 -19.81 8.17 -0.71
C ASN A 32 -19.38 8.83 -2.03
N PRO A 33 -20.32 9.21 -2.93
CA PRO A 33 -19.99 9.96 -4.14
C PRO A 33 -19.08 11.16 -3.87
N GLY A 34 -18.09 11.35 -4.73
CA GLY A 34 -17.02 12.33 -4.64
C GLY A 34 -17.45 13.76 -4.93
N GLU A 35 -18.37 14.29 -4.12
CA GLU A 35 -18.89 15.65 -4.29
C GLU A 35 -18.08 16.69 -3.51
N PHE A 36 -17.82 17.84 -4.14
CA PHE A 36 -17.16 18.97 -3.48
C PHE A 36 -18.00 19.57 -2.36
N GLY A 37 -17.35 19.91 -1.24
CA GLY A 37 -17.99 20.55 -0.09
C GLY A 37 -18.86 19.63 0.75
N LYS A 38 -18.90 18.32 0.48
CA LYS A 38 -19.59 17.32 1.32
C LYS A 38 -18.59 16.49 2.13
N ASP A 39 -18.94 16.20 3.37
CA ASP A 39 -18.11 15.37 4.23
C ASP A 39 -18.09 13.92 3.72
N ASN A 40 -16.90 13.31 3.70
CA ASN A 40 -16.71 11.98 3.15
C ASN A 40 -15.50 11.29 3.82
N THR A 41 -15.11 10.13 3.34
CA THR A 41 -13.93 9.39 3.78
C THR A 41 -13.12 8.98 2.56
N LEU A 42 -11.86 9.42 2.50
CA LEU A 42 -10.90 9.00 1.49
C LEU A 42 -10.34 7.63 1.89
N ILE A 43 -10.33 6.69 0.96
CA ILE A 43 -9.93 5.31 1.19
C ILE A 43 -8.86 4.93 0.17
N CYS A 44 -7.75 4.40 0.65
CA CYS A 44 -6.75 3.71 -0.17
C CYS A 44 -6.68 2.25 0.25
N HIS A 45 -7.16 1.38 -0.64
CA HIS A 45 -7.07 -0.07 -0.48
C HIS A 45 -5.89 -0.59 -1.29
N VAL A 46 -4.97 -1.28 -0.61
CA VAL A 46 -3.75 -1.83 -1.19
C VAL A 46 -3.76 -3.33 -1.01
N SER A 47 -3.64 -4.08 -2.10
CA SER A 47 -3.82 -5.55 -2.09
C SER A 47 -2.85 -6.27 -3.01
N ASP A 48 -2.83 -7.60 -2.92
CA ASP A 48 -2.02 -8.50 -3.75
C ASP A 48 -0.50 -8.32 -3.63
N PHE A 49 -0.04 -7.67 -2.56
CA PHE A 49 1.39 -7.41 -2.35
C PHE A 49 2.06 -8.48 -1.49
N HIS A 50 3.35 -8.69 -1.71
CA HIS A 50 4.23 -9.53 -0.90
C HIS A 50 5.69 -9.15 -1.18
N PRO A 51 6.58 -9.05 -0.18
CA PRO A 51 6.42 -9.30 1.27
C PRO A 51 5.56 -8.23 1.98
N PRO A 52 5.22 -8.38 3.27
CA PRO A 52 4.22 -7.54 3.95
C PRO A 52 4.69 -6.12 4.31
N ASP A 53 5.99 -5.81 4.18
CA ASP A 53 6.52 -4.49 4.50
C ASP A 53 6.13 -3.47 3.41
N ILE A 54 5.30 -2.49 3.78
CA ILE A 54 4.77 -1.47 2.89
C ILE A 54 4.46 -0.19 3.66
N GLU A 55 4.62 0.95 3.00
CA GLU A 55 4.23 2.26 3.52
C GLU A 55 3.09 2.82 2.67
N ILE A 56 2.00 3.25 3.32
CA ILE A 56 0.84 3.84 2.68
C ILE A 56 0.62 5.24 3.29
N LYS A 57 0.49 6.27 2.46
CA LYS A 57 0.21 7.66 2.89
C LYS A 57 -0.94 8.24 2.09
N LEU A 58 -1.86 8.89 2.79
CA LEU A 58 -2.91 9.69 2.15
C LEU A 58 -2.44 11.14 2.17
N MET A 59 -2.47 11.78 1.01
CA MET A 59 -1.92 13.11 0.81
C MET A 59 -3.02 14.08 0.39
N LYS A 60 -2.89 15.34 0.81
CA LYS A 60 -3.62 16.49 0.29
C LYS A 60 -2.60 17.53 -0.16
N ASN A 61 -2.61 17.90 -1.44
CA ASN A 61 -1.71 18.90 -2.02
C ASN A 61 -0.23 18.62 -1.71
N GLY A 62 0.17 17.34 -1.75
CA GLY A 62 1.54 16.90 -1.46
C GLY A 62 1.89 16.83 0.03
N GLN A 63 0.98 17.14 0.94
CA GLN A 63 1.17 17.01 2.40
C GLN A 63 0.41 15.82 2.96
N GLU A 64 1.01 15.05 3.86
CA GLU A 64 0.36 13.89 4.48
C GLU A 64 -0.81 14.33 5.36
N ILE A 65 -1.97 13.68 5.18
CA ILE A 65 -3.17 13.96 5.97
C ILE A 65 -3.00 13.31 7.35
N PRO A 66 -3.08 14.09 8.45
CA PRO A 66 -2.89 13.55 9.79
C PRO A 66 -4.05 12.65 10.20
N ASN A 67 -3.81 11.81 11.22
CA ASN A 67 -4.83 10.96 11.87
C ASN A 67 -5.52 9.92 10.96
N ALA A 68 -4.96 9.64 9.78
CA ALA A 68 -5.39 8.53 8.94
C ALA A 68 -5.28 7.19 9.71
N LYS A 69 -6.29 6.34 9.57
CA LYS A 69 -6.37 5.01 10.19
C LYS A 69 -5.99 3.94 9.20
N GLN A 70 -5.24 2.94 9.65
CA GLN A 70 -4.87 1.78 8.87
C GLN A 70 -5.45 0.53 9.54
N THR A 71 -5.95 -0.41 8.74
CA THR A 71 -6.36 -1.74 9.24
C THR A 71 -5.15 -2.54 9.69
N ASP A 72 -5.40 -3.58 10.49
CA ASP A 72 -4.40 -4.61 10.72
C ASP A 72 -4.05 -5.33 9.42
N LEU A 73 -2.83 -5.86 9.35
CA LEU A 73 -2.35 -6.62 8.21
C LEU A 73 -3.13 -7.92 8.09
N ALA A 74 -3.76 -8.13 6.95
CA ALA A 74 -4.46 -9.36 6.60
C ALA A 74 -3.94 -9.92 5.29
N PHE A 75 -4.20 -11.20 5.04
CA PHE A 75 -3.76 -11.88 3.82
C PHE A 75 -4.71 -13.00 3.43
N GLU A 76 -4.69 -13.31 2.14
CA GLU A 76 -5.44 -14.42 1.54
C GLU A 76 -4.51 -15.61 1.26
N GLN A 77 -5.10 -16.70 0.76
CA GLN A 77 -4.35 -17.87 0.30
C GLN A 77 -3.23 -17.45 -0.69
N GLY A 78 -2.03 -17.99 -0.47
CA GLY A 78 -0.86 -17.64 -1.28
C GLY A 78 -0.07 -16.45 -0.76
N TRP A 79 -0.29 -16.04 0.50
CA TRP A 79 0.47 -14.99 1.19
C TRP A 79 0.39 -13.63 0.50
N LYS A 80 -0.78 -13.31 -0.05
CA LYS A 80 -1.05 -12.02 -0.66
C LYS A 80 -1.67 -11.11 0.38
N PHE A 81 -0.93 -10.08 0.76
CA PHE A 81 -1.32 -9.16 1.82
C PHE A 81 -2.24 -8.08 1.29
N HIS A 82 -3.07 -7.54 2.18
CA HIS A 82 -3.85 -6.35 1.94
C HIS A 82 -3.93 -5.47 3.19
N LEU A 83 -4.04 -4.17 2.96
CA LEU A 83 -4.20 -3.11 3.96
C LEU A 83 -5.13 -2.03 3.41
N THR A 84 -5.89 -1.41 4.30
CA THR A 84 -6.70 -0.25 3.95
C THR A 84 -6.30 0.92 4.84
N LYS A 85 -5.90 2.04 4.23
CA LYS A 85 -5.68 3.31 4.92
C LYS A 85 -6.81 4.28 4.57
N SER A 86 -7.36 4.96 5.56
CA SER A 86 -8.51 5.85 5.38
C SER A 86 -8.47 7.06 6.27
N VAL A 87 -9.07 8.16 5.83
CA VAL A 87 -9.16 9.40 6.61
C VAL A 87 -10.44 10.16 6.26
N PRO A 88 -11.15 10.75 7.24
CA PRO A 88 -12.20 11.72 6.96
C PRO A 88 -11.64 12.87 6.14
N PHE A 89 -12.36 13.29 5.11
CA PHE A 89 -11.99 14.45 4.30
C PHE A 89 -13.24 15.14 3.76
N LYS A 90 -13.05 16.35 3.24
CA LYS A 90 -14.06 17.14 2.57
C LYS A 90 -13.48 17.58 1.23
N PRO A 91 -13.83 16.93 0.11
CA PRO A 91 -13.30 17.27 -1.20
C PRO A 91 -13.55 18.75 -1.49
N ALA A 92 -12.57 19.44 -2.06
CA ALA A 92 -12.73 20.82 -2.50
C ALA A 92 -12.14 20.96 -3.90
N SER A 93 -12.76 21.82 -4.72
CA SER A 93 -12.24 22.11 -6.04
C SER A 93 -10.84 22.72 -5.94
N GLY A 94 -9.91 22.24 -6.76
CA GLY A 94 -8.51 22.67 -6.76
C GLY A 94 -7.59 21.92 -5.78
N ASP A 95 -8.15 21.19 -4.81
CA ASP A 95 -7.35 20.29 -3.97
C ASP A 95 -7.06 18.98 -4.70
N THR A 96 -5.82 18.50 -4.60
CA THR A 96 -5.42 17.17 -5.09
C THR A 96 -5.28 16.21 -3.94
N TYR A 97 -5.92 15.04 -4.04
CA TYR A 97 -5.82 13.97 -3.06
C TYR A 97 -5.15 12.75 -3.68
N THR A 98 -4.14 12.18 -3.02
CA THR A 98 -3.43 11.00 -3.54
C THR A 98 -3.22 9.93 -2.47
N CYS A 99 -3.04 8.69 -2.92
CA CYS A 99 -2.45 7.62 -2.14
C CYS A 99 -1.03 7.34 -2.63
N ASP A 100 -0.05 7.62 -1.77
CA ASP A 100 1.36 7.30 -1.97
C ASP A 100 1.65 5.95 -1.32
N VAL A 101 2.10 4.99 -2.12
CA VAL A 101 2.41 3.63 -1.68
C VAL A 101 3.87 3.32 -2.02
N ARG A 102 4.65 2.91 -1.02
CA ARG A 102 6.02 2.42 -1.20
C ARG A 102 6.10 0.97 -0.77
N HIS A 103 6.43 0.10 -1.72
CA HIS A 103 6.60 -1.33 -1.51
C HIS A 103 7.99 -1.72 -2.02
N LEU A 104 8.86 -2.17 -1.12
CA LEU A 104 10.28 -2.39 -1.40
C LEU A 104 10.93 -1.13 -2.01
N ALA A 105 11.48 -1.23 -3.23
CA ALA A 105 12.09 -0.12 -3.97
C ALA A 105 11.10 0.63 -4.88
N GLU A 106 9.88 0.13 -5.05
CA GLU A 106 8.87 0.76 -5.91
C GLU A 106 8.05 1.78 -5.12
N LYS A 107 7.87 2.97 -5.71
CA LYS A 107 6.93 3.98 -5.25
C LYS A 107 5.86 4.19 -6.32
N LYS A 108 4.59 4.19 -5.92
CA LYS A 108 3.44 4.52 -6.77
C LYS A 108 2.58 5.56 -6.10
N THR A 109 2.06 6.49 -6.88
CA THR A 109 1.12 7.53 -6.44
C THR A 109 -0.12 7.42 -7.31
N ILE A 110 -1.28 7.25 -6.67
CA ILE A 110 -2.57 7.18 -7.36
C ILE A 110 -3.43 8.35 -6.89
N THR A 111 -3.91 9.16 -7.84
CA THR A 111 -4.80 10.29 -7.57
C THR A 111 -6.23 9.80 -7.38
N TRP A 112 -6.91 10.36 -6.39
CA TRP A 112 -8.36 10.23 -6.24
C TRP A 112 -9.06 11.20 -7.18
N GLU A 113 -10.03 10.71 -7.94
CA GLU A 113 -10.86 11.54 -8.83
C GLU A 113 -12.27 11.68 -8.25
N PRO A 114 -12.87 12.89 -8.29
CA PRO A 114 -14.26 13.10 -7.92
C PRO A 114 -15.21 12.45 -8.95
N ASP A 115 -16.42 12.11 -8.51
CA ASP A 115 -17.46 11.52 -9.38
C ASP A 115 -18.22 12.56 -10.23
N MET A 116 -17.95 13.86 -10.04
CA MET A 116 -18.67 14.98 -10.65
C MET A 116 -17.95 15.58 -11.84
#